data_AF-A0A5J5HUB3-F1
#
_entry.id   AF-A0A5J5HUB3-F1
#
_cell.length_a   1.000
_cell.length_b   1.000
_cell.length_c   1.000
_cell.angle_alpha   90.00
_cell.angle_beta   90.00
_cell.angle_gamma   90.00
#
_symmetry.space_group_name_H-M   'P 1'
#
loop_
_entity.id
_entity.type
_entity.pdbx_description
1 polymer ?
#
loop_
_entity_poly.entity_id
_entity_poly.type
_entity_poly.pdbx_seq_one_letter_code
_entity_poly.pdbx_strand_id
1 'polypeptide(L)'
;MDGLLFYWLFWFGWIITTFFYRKTHPDRLLLSAWILAAITLSTVSINIMGFEIHGTGIFIILSVYIWSAQLSAKKLLYFMLTSFIVMLTSVCFLLFELFDPIWILIKRDWLLAILVACVVVLLHSDKKQRLLVVLLGMIQGEILYAFILTRYSFSYPIASLYALDPLALAAAVLIGWNTLEFVISYVEKNLHSIEKEKEKLT
;
A
#
# COMPACT_ATOMS: atom_id res chain seq x y z
N MET A 1 19.74 -2.84 3.57
CA MET A 1 19.26 -3.68 4.67
C MET A 1 17.79 -3.83 4.44
N ASP A 2 17.36 -5.06 4.22
CA ASP A 2 15.95 -5.35 3.95
C ASP A 2 15.10 -4.95 5.16
N GLY A 3 13.96 -4.31 4.93
CA GLY A 3 13.04 -3.82 5.95
C GLY A 3 13.30 -2.40 6.43
N LEU A 4 14.36 -1.73 5.97
CA LEU A 4 14.67 -0.36 6.41
C LEU A 4 13.55 0.62 6.02
N LEU A 5 13.04 0.54 4.79
CA LEU A 5 11.98 1.44 4.32
C LEU A 5 10.68 1.15 5.06
N PHE A 6 10.35 -0.13 5.24
CA PHE A 6 9.19 -0.56 6.01
C PHE A 6 9.19 0.04 7.42
N TYR A 7 10.26 -0.22 8.20
CA TYR A 7 10.33 0.29 9.57
C TYR A 7 10.34 1.81 9.61
N TRP A 8 11.09 2.47 8.73
CA TRP A 8 11.20 3.93 8.74
C TRP A 8 9.85 4.59 8.43
N LEU A 9 9.14 4.12 7.40
CA LEU A 9 7.83 4.65 7.01
C LEU A 9 6.74 4.32 8.04
N PHE A 10 6.73 3.10 8.60
CA PHE A 10 5.74 2.72 9.61
C PHE A 10 5.97 3.47 10.93
N TRP A 11 7.21 3.63 11.39
CA TRP A 11 7.50 4.46 12.57
C TRP A 11 7.10 5.92 12.36
N PHE A 12 7.38 6.48 11.18
CA PHE A 12 6.96 7.85 10.87
C PHE A 12 5.43 7.96 10.84
N GLY A 13 4.73 7.00 10.23
CA GLY A 13 3.27 6.92 10.25
C GLY A 13 2.70 6.80 11.66
N TRP A 14 3.33 6.02 12.53
CA TRP A 14 2.95 5.90 13.94
C TRP A 14 3.11 7.23 14.69
N ILE A 15 4.23 7.94 14.48
CA ILE A 15 4.45 9.27 15.07
C ILE A 15 3.37 10.25 14.59
N ILE A 16 3.08 10.29 13.28
CA ILE A 16 2.04 11.16 12.72
C ILE A 16 0.67 10.88 13.34
N THR A 17 0.27 9.61 13.36
CA THR A 17 -1.05 9.21 13.88
C THR A 17 -1.16 9.42 15.39
N THR A 18 -0.07 9.32 16.14
CA THR A 18 -0.11 9.45 17.61
C THR A 18 -0.02 10.91 18.07
N PHE A 19 0.84 11.72 17.44
CA PHE A 19 1.14 13.08 17.90
C PHE A 19 0.47 14.19 17.10
N PHE A 20 0.28 14.02 15.79
CA PHE A 20 -0.19 15.11 14.91
C PHE A 20 -1.70 15.05 14.63
N TYR A 21 -2.33 13.87 14.68
CA TYR A 21 -3.77 13.75 14.54
C TYR A 21 -4.53 14.41 15.70
N ARG A 22 -5.64 15.09 15.38
CA ARG A 22 -6.52 15.68 16.40
C ARG A 22 -7.03 14.59 17.35
N LYS A 23 -7.03 14.89 18.65
CA LYS A 23 -7.42 13.92 19.69
C LYS A 23 -8.84 13.38 19.52
N THR A 24 -9.72 14.14 18.88
CA THR A 24 -11.12 13.82 18.61
C THR A 24 -11.34 12.98 17.35
N HIS A 25 -10.31 12.71 16.54
CA HIS A 25 -10.49 11.95 15.31
C HIS A 25 -10.74 10.47 15.62
N PRO A 26 -11.86 9.87 15.17
CA PRO A 26 -12.25 8.51 15.56
C PRO A 26 -11.25 7.44 15.11
N ASP A 27 -10.67 7.61 13.91
CA ASP A 27 -9.73 6.64 13.34
C ASP A 27 -8.32 6.66 13.95
N ARG A 28 -8.02 7.63 14.84
CA ARG A 28 -6.65 7.85 15.36
C ARG A 28 -6.10 6.61 16.06
N LEU A 29 -6.86 6.08 17.01
CA LEU A 29 -6.45 4.93 17.81
C LEU A 29 -6.36 3.66 16.97
N LEU A 30 -7.32 3.48 16.06
CA LEU A 30 -7.37 2.32 15.18
C LEU A 30 -6.14 2.28 14.26
N LEU A 31 -5.78 3.40 13.62
CA LEU A 31 -4.63 3.49 12.73
C LEU A 31 -3.30 3.32 13.48
N SER A 32 -3.14 3.99 14.63
CA SER A 32 -1.92 3.86 15.45
C SER A 32 -1.72 2.42 15.94
N ALA A 33 -2.79 1.77 16.43
CA ALA A 33 -2.75 0.38 16.84
C ALA A 33 -2.48 -0.57 15.67
N TRP A 34 -3.07 -0.32 14.50
CA TRP A 34 -2.84 -1.13 13.30
C TRP A 34 -1.38 -1.05 12.83
N ILE A 35 -0.79 0.15 12.80
CA ILE A 35 0.62 0.34 12.42
C ILE A 35 1.54 -0.37 13.42
N LEU A 36 1.28 -0.22 14.72
CA LEU A 36 2.09 -0.86 15.75
C LEU A 36 2.00 -2.39 15.68
N ALA A 37 0.79 -2.92 15.47
CA ALA A 37 0.57 -4.35 15.27
C ALA A 37 1.35 -4.87 14.05
N ALA A 38 1.32 -4.15 12.92
CA ALA A 38 2.07 -4.50 11.72
C ALA A 38 3.59 -4.50 11.95
N ILE A 39 4.13 -3.54 12.72
CA ILE A 39 5.55 -3.52 13.13
C ILE A 39 5.85 -4.75 14.01
N THR A 40 5.06 -5.01 15.04
CA THR A 40 5.32 -6.12 15.97
C THR A 40 5.23 -7.50 15.30
N LEU A 41 4.32 -7.66 14.33
CA LEU A 41 4.14 -8.92 13.61
C LEU A 41 5.18 -9.14 12.52
N SER A 42 6.01 -8.14 12.20
CA SER A 42 7.04 -8.25 11.16
C SER A 42 8.18 -9.20 11.56
N THR A 43 8.41 -9.33 12.87
CA THR A 43 9.45 -10.20 13.45
C THR A 43 8.96 -11.64 13.65
N VAL A 44 7.69 -11.92 13.42
CA VAL A 44 7.10 -13.25 13.58
C VAL A 44 6.97 -13.88 12.21
N SER A 45 7.55 -15.06 12.01
CA SER A 45 7.29 -15.90 10.83
C SER A 45 6.65 -17.23 11.25
N ILE A 46 5.78 -17.73 10.38
CA ILE A 46 5.05 -18.98 10.58
C ILE A 46 5.23 -19.82 9.33
N ASN A 47 5.57 -21.10 9.49
CA ASN A 47 5.62 -22.04 8.38
C ASN A 47 4.23 -22.68 8.18
N ILE A 48 3.63 -22.48 7.02
CA ILE A 48 2.32 -23.02 6.65
C ILE A 48 2.47 -23.79 5.34
N MET A 49 2.21 -25.10 5.38
CA MET A 49 2.27 -25.98 4.19
C MET A 49 3.58 -25.88 3.39
N GLY A 50 4.72 -25.67 4.07
CA GLY A 50 6.03 -25.54 3.43
C GLY A 50 6.37 -24.12 2.97
N PHE A 51 5.47 -23.15 3.11
CA PHE A 51 5.74 -21.73 2.89
C PHE A 51 6.06 -21.04 4.21
N GLU A 52 7.16 -20.29 4.27
CA GLU A 52 7.40 -19.35 5.36
C GLU A 52 6.63 -18.06 5.08
N ILE A 53 5.74 -17.66 5.98
CA ILE A 53 4.91 -16.46 5.86
C ILE A 53 5.12 -15.59 7.10
N HIS A 54 5.43 -14.31 6.89
CA HIS A 54 5.53 -13.36 7.98
C HIS A 54 4.15 -12.90 8.48
N GLY A 55 4.03 -12.70 9.79
CA GLY A 55 2.80 -12.35 10.47
C GLY A 55 2.17 -11.06 9.96
N THR A 56 2.98 -10.08 9.56
CA THR A 56 2.50 -8.82 8.96
C THR A 56 1.69 -9.05 7.69
N GLY A 57 2.09 -9.98 6.82
CA GLY A 57 1.34 -10.30 5.61
C GLY A 57 -0.06 -10.85 5.92
N ILE A 58 -0.13 -11.80 6.85
CA ILE A 58 -1.39 -12.39 7.32
C ILE A 58 -2.29 -11.30 7.93
N PHE A 59 -1.71 -10.46 8.78
CA PHE A 59 -2.40 -9.35 9.43
C PHE A 59 -2.99 -8.36 8.42
N ILE A 60 -2.21 -7.96 7.41
CA ILE A 60 -2.68 -7.06 6.34
C ILE A 60 -3.88 -7.69 5.62
N ILE A 61 -3.77 -8.93 5.15
CA ILE A 61 -4.87 -9.62 4.44
C ILE A 61 -6.14 -9.65 5.30
N LEU A 62 -6.03 -10.10 6.55
CA LEU A 62 -7.18 -10.17 7.45
C LEU A 62 -7.82 -8.80 7.66
N SER A 63 -7.00 -7.76 7.91
CA SER A 63 -7.51 -6.41 8.12
C SER A 63 -8.25 -5.85 6.89
N VAL A 64 -7.72 -6.09 5.69
CA VAL A 64 -8.35 -5.65 4.45
C VAL A 64 -9.62 -6.43 4.16
N TYR A 65 -9.66 -7.74 4.43
CA TYR A 65 -10.87 -8.54 4.27
C TYR A 65 -11.99 -8.13 5.22
N ILE A 66 -11.69 -7.89 6.50
CA ILE A 66 -12.65 -7.37 7.48
C ILE A 66 -13.25 -6.04 7.00
N TRP A 67 -12.41 -5.16 6.44
CA TRP A 67 -12.89 -3.90 5.88
C TRP A 67 -13.76 -4.12 4.62
N SER A 68 -13.32 -4.99 3.71
CA SER A 68 -14.01 -5.25 2.44
C SER A 68 -15.39 -5.90 2.65
N ALA A 69 -15.60 -6.62 3.76
CA ALA A 69 -16.89 -7.21 4.12
C ALA A 69 -18.01 -6.17 4.33
N GLN A 70 -17.64 -4.89 4.54
CA GLN A 70 -18.58 -3.78 4.68
C GLN A 70 -19.01 -3.17 3.33
N LEU A 71 -18.39 -3.59 2.21
CA LEU A 71 -18.72 -3.10 0.87
C LEU A 71 -19.98 -3.75 0.31
N SER A 72 -20.73 -3.01 -0.49
CA SER A 72 -21.82 -3.58 -1.30
C SER A 72 -21.25 -4.53 -2.36
N ALA A 73 -22.03 -5.53 -2.78
CA ALA A 73 -21.57 -6.57 -3.71
C ALA A 73 -20.89 -6.02 -4.99
N LYS A 74 -21.43 -4.96 -5.59
CA LYS A 74 -20.83 -4.30 -6.77
C LYS A 74 -19.45 -3.69 -6.45
N LYS A 75 -19.34 -2.99 -5.31
CA LYS A 75 -18.08 -2.38 -4.87
C LYS A 75 -17.06 -3.45 -4.47
N LEU A 76 -17.51 -4.54 -3.85
CA LEU A 76 -16.67 -5.68 -3.52
C LEU A 76 -16.11 -6.35 -4.78
N LEU A 77 -16.94 -6.60 -5.79
CA LEU A 77 -16.48 -7.17 -7.07
C LEU A 77 -15.44 -6.27 -7.74
N TYR A 78 -15.69 -4.96 -7.78
CA TYR A 78 -14.74 -3.99 -8.32
C TYR A 78 -13.42 -3.97 -7.53
N PHE A 79 -13.52 -3.99 -6.21
CA PHE A 79 -12.36 -4.04 -5.32
C PHE A 79 -11.52 -5.31 -5.57
N MET A 80 -12.15 -6.47 -5.70
CA MET A 80 -11.46 -7.73 -5.99
C MET A 80 -10.82 -7.76 -7.39
N LEU A 81 -11.50 -7.21 -8.41
CA LEU A 81 -10.94 -7.12 -9.75
C LEU A 81 -9.70 -6.21 -9.78
N THR A 82 -9.78 -5.06 -9.11
CA THR A 82 -8.67 -4.09 -9.07
C THR A 82 -7.51 -4.59 -8.22
N SER A 83 -7.75 -5.28 -7.10
CA SER A 83 -6.68 -5.95 -6.34
C SER A 83 -6.02 -7.07 -7.15
N PHE A 84 -6.79 -7.81 -7.94
CA PHE A 84 -6.26 -8.81 -8.87
C PHE A 84 -5.37 -8.21 -9.96
N ILE A 85 -5.73 -7.05 -10.51
CA ILE A 85 -4.87 -6.32 -11.47
C ILE A 85 -3.54 -5.91 -10.80
N VAL A 86 -3.58 -5.41 -9.56
CA VAL A 86 -2.36 -5.03 -8.81
C VAL A 86 -1.51 -6.26 -8.46
N MET A 87 -2.15 -7.37 -8.10
CA MET A 87 -1.49 -8.66 -7.88
C MET A 87 -0.72 -9.09 -9.13
N LEU A 88 -1.36 -9.11 -10.30
CA LEU A 88 -0.71 -9.45 -11.56
C LEU A 88 0.41 -8.47 -11.92
N THR A 89 0.20 -7.17 -11.71
CA THR A 89 1.22 -6.14 -11.95
C THR A 89 2.47 -6.42 -11.12
N SER A 90 2.28 -6.74 -9.83
CA SER A 90 3.38 -7.03 -8.90
C SER A 90 4.12 -8.31 -9.29
N VAL A 91 3.39 -9.39 -9.61
CA VAL A 91 3.98 -10.66 -10.02
C VAL A 91 4.74 -10.55 -11.33
N CYS A 92 4.16 -9.90 -12.34
CA CYS A 92 4.82 -9.68 -13.62
C CYS A 92 6.12 -8.91 -13.41
N PHE A 93 6.11 -7.85 -12.60
CA PHE A 93 7.30 -7.07 -12.28
C PHE A 93 8.40 -7.94 -11.63
N LEU A 94 8.06 -8.70 -10.60
CA LEU A 94 9.01 -9.58 -9.89
C LEU A 94 9.56 -10.70 -10.78
N LEU A 95 8.75 -11.21 -11.71
CA LEU A 95 9.21 -12.18 -12.71
C LEU A 95 10.15 -11.53 -13.73
N PHE A 96 9.84 -10.32 -14.22
CA PHE A 96 10.74 -9.59 -15.12
C PHE A 96 12.08 -9.30 -14.45
N GLU A 97 12.08 -8.89 -13.18
CA GLU A 97 13.30 -8.69 -12.39
C GLU A 97 14.15 -9.96 -12.30
N LEU A 98 13.52 -11.12 -12.18
CA LEU A 98 14.22 -12.41 -12.09
C LEU A 98 14.94 -12.79 -13.39
N PHE A 99 14.35 -12.47 -14.55
CA PHE A 99 14.91 -12.85 -15.86
C PHE A 99 15.87 -11.82 -16.43
N ASP A 100 15.67 -10.54 -16.13
CA ASP A 100 16.44 -9.46 -16.73
C ASP A 100 16.82 -8.36 -15.71
N PRO A 101 18.08 -8.35 -15.24
CA PRO A 101 18.55 -7.35 -14.28
C PRO A 101 18.79 -5.97 -14.92
N ILE A 102 18.40 -5.71 -16.18
CA ILE A 102 18.65 -4.43 -16.89
C ILE A 102 18.15 -3.17 -16.16
N TRP A 103 17.31 -3.27 -15.12
CA TRP A 103 16.87 -2.14 -14.28
C TRP A 103 17.92 -1.59 -13.29
N ILE A 104 19.21 -1.90 -13.44
CA ILE A 104 20.35 -1.46 -12.58
C ILE A 104 20.40 0.06 -12.31
N LEU A 105 19.76 0.92 -13.11
CA LEU A 105 19.77 2.37 -12.89
C LEU A 105 18.89 2.84 -11.73
N ILE A 106 17.80 2.13 -11.38
CA ILE A 106 16.87 2.53 -10.32
C ILE A 106 16.66 1.36 -9.37
N LYS A 107 16.66 1.62 -8.05
CA LYS A 107 16.34 0.59 -7.06
C LYS A 107 14.95 0.00 -7.34
N ARG A 108 14.86 -1.33 -7.43
CA ARG A 108 13.62 -2.05 -7.73
C ARG A 108 12.44 -1.59 -6.87
N ASP A 109 12.68 -1.28 -5.59
CA ASP A 109 11.60 -0.99 -4.64
C ASP A 109 10.83 0.26 -5.07
N TRP A 110 11.56 1.28 -5.55
CA TRP A 110 10.99 2.51 -6.08
C TRP A 110 10.21 2.26 -7.37
N LEU A 111 10.75 1.43 -8.25
CA LEU A 111 10.12 1.16 -9.54
C LEU A 111 8.79 0.40 -9.34
N LEU A 112 8.79 -0.65 -8.52
CA LEU A 112 7.58 -1.39 -8.17
C LEU A 112 6.57 -0.49 -7.45
N ALA A 113 7.02 0.31 -6.48
CA ALA A 113 6.16 1.22 -5.73
C ALA A 113 5.47 2.27 -6.61
N ILE A 114 6.22 2.92 -7.51
CA ILE A 114 5.69 3.92 -8.44
C ILE A 114 4.75 3.28 -9.45
N LEU A 115 5.12 2.10 -9.99
CA LEU A 115 4.28 1.37 -10.94
C LEU A 115 2.92 1.02 -10.32
N VAL A 116 2.93 0.40 -9.14
CA VAL A 116 1.70 0.01 -8.43
C VAL A 116 0.89 1.25 -8.03
N ALA A 117 1.52 2.29 -7.51
CA ALA A 117 0.84 3.53 -7.15
C ALA A 117 0.16 4.17 -8.37
N CYS A 118 0.84 4.24 -9.51
CA CYS A 118 0.30 4.75 -10.76
C CYS A 118 -0.93 3.96 -11.22
N VAL A 119 -0.83 2.63 -11.27
CA VAL A 119 -1.95 1.74 -11.63
C VAL A 119 -3.14 1.99 -10.72
N VAL A 120 -2.94 2.08 -9.41
CA VAL A 120 -4.04 2.25 -8.45
C VAL A 120 -4.66 3.64 -8.50
N VAL A 121 -3.88 4.70 -8.73
CA VAL A 121 -4.41 6.06 -8.91
C VAL A 121 -5.34 6.12 -10.12
N LEU A 122 -5.01 5.40 -11.20
CA LEU A 122 -5.85 5.31 -12.40
C LEU A 122 -7.11 4.47 -12.18
N LEU A 123 -7.02 3.41 -11.36
CA LEU A 123 -8.16 2.51 -11.11
C LEU A 123 -9.16 3.04 -10.09
N HIS A 124 -8.74 3.81 -9.09
CA HIS A 124 -9.63 4.24 -8.01
C HIS A 124 -9.63 5.75 -7.85
N SER A 125 -10.79 6.38 -7.78
CA SER A 125 -10.92 7.78 -7.33
C SER A 125 -10.94 7.89 -5.80
N ASP A 126 -11.39 6.85 -5.10
CA ASP A 126 -11.48 6.86 -3.64
C ASP A 126 -10.10 6.60 -3.00
N LYS A 127 -9.61 7.60 -2.26
CA LYS A 127 -8.28 7.60 -1.64
C LYS A 127 -8.05 6.45 -0.66
N LYS A 128 -9.10 6.02 0.05
CA LYS A 128 -9.02 4.92 1.03
C LYS A 128 -8.99 3.59 0.30
N GLN A 129 -9.80 3.42 -0.73
CA GLN A 129 -9.79 2.21 -1.56
C GLN A 129 -8.46 2.02 -2.27
N ARG A 130 -7.82 3.10 -2.75
CA ARG A 130 -6.46 3.04 -3.31
C ARG A 130 -5.49 2.31 -2.38
N LEU A 131 -5.41 2.76 -1.12
CA LEU A 131 -4.48 2.17 -0.16
C LEU A 131 -4.78 0.69 0.11
N LEU A 132 -6.06 0.35 0.29
CA LEU A 132 -6.48 -1.02 0.59
C LEU A 132 -6.24 -1.98 -0.58
N VAL A 133 -6.43 -1.50 -1.82
CA VAL A 133 -6.14 -2.28 -3.04
C VAL A 133 -4.64 -2.52 -3.19
N VAL A 134 -3.78 -1.54 -2.88
CA VAL A 134 -2.32 -1.76 -2.86
C VAL A 134 -1.92 -2.79 -1.83
N LEU A 135 -2.39 -2.63 -0.58
CA LEU A 135 -2.05 -3.54 0.51
C LEU A 135 -2.45 -4.98 0.19
N LEU A 136 -3.67 -5.20 -0.30
CA LEU A 136 -4.13 -6.54 -0.65
C LEU A 136 -3.45 -7.08 -1.91
N GLY A 137 -3.42 -6.28 -2.98
CA GLY A 137 -2.90 -6.70 -4.27
C GLY A 137 -1.42 -7.05 -4.23
N MET A 138 -0.59 -6.25 -3.55
CA MET A 138 0.85 -6.54 -3.42
C MET A 138 1.10 -7.79 -2.58
N ILE A 139 0.42 -7.97 -1.44
CA ILE A 139 0.58 -9.18 -0.62
C ILE A 139 0.07 -10.44 -1.36
N GLN A 140 -1.06 -10.34 -2.06
CA GLN A 140 -1.52 -11.44 -2.93
C GLN A 140 -0.51 -11.72 -4.05
N GLY A 141 0.14 -10.68 -4.57
CA GLY A 141 1.18 -10.79 -5.60
C GLY A 141 2.38 -11.55 -5.08
N GLU A 142 2.86 -11.21 -3.89
CA GLU A 142 3.92 -11.93 -3.19
C GLU A 142 3.58 -13.40 -2.96
N ILE A 143 2.34 -13.71 -2.55
CA ILE A 143 1.88 -15.10 -2.37
C ILE A 143 1.93 -15.86 -3.70
N LEU A 144 1.41 -15.26 -4.78
CA LEU A 144 1.40 -15.89 -6.09
C LEU A 144 2.82 -16.06 -6.65
N TYR A 145 3.69 -15.07 -6.46
CA TYR A 145 5.09 -15.12 -6.84
C TYR A 145 5.83 -16.26 -6.12
N ALA A 146 5.66 -16.37 -4.80
CA ALA A 146 6.20 -17.48 -4.01
C ALA A 146 5.70 -18.84 -4.51
N PHE A 147 4.40 -18.94 -4.83
CA PHE A 147 3.84 -20.17 -5.39
C PHE A 147 4.46 -20.54 -6.75
N ILE A 148 4.73 -19.56 -7.61
CA ILE A 148 5.42 -19.80 -8.89
C ILE A 148 6.86 -20.26 -8.63
N LEU A 149 7.59 -19.61 -7.73
CA LEU A 149 8.99 -19.92 -7.42
C LEU A 149 9.19 -21.31 -6.82
N THR A 150 8.25 -21.79 -5.99
CA THR A 150 8.34 -23.14 -5.44
C THR A 150 8.31 -24.24 -6.52
N ARG A 151 7.71 -23.99 -7.68
CA ARG A 151 7.75 -24.92 -8.83
C ARG A 151 9.16 -25.06 -9.41
N TYR A 152 10.02 -24.07 -9.18
CA TYR A 152 11.43 -24.07 -9.59
C TYR A 152 12.38 -24.45 -8.45
N SER A 153 11.86 -25.01 -7.35
CA SER A 153 12.61 -25.38 -6.13
C SER A 153 13.27 -24.19 -5.40
N PHE A 154 12.82 -22.96 -5.66
CA PHE A 154 13.24 -21.79 -4.89
C PHE A 154 12.36 -21.60 -3.66
N SER A 155 12.99 -21.54 -2.48
CA SER A 155 12.31 -21.14 -1.25
C SER A 155 12.25 -19.62 -1.19
N TYR A 156 11.05 -19.06 -1.12
CA TYR A 156 10.82 -17.63 -1.06
C TYR A 156 9.90 -17.29 0.12
N PRO A 157 10.38 -16.56 1.14
CA PRO A 157 9.58 -16.19 2.30
C PRO A 157 8.56 -15.10 1.94
N ILE A 158 7.28 -15.40 2.16
CA ILE A 158 6.15 -14.54 1.82
C ILE A 158 6.04 -13.39 2.84
N ALA A 159 5.84 -12.18 2.31
CA ALA A 159 5.71 -10.95 3.11
C ALA A 159 6.90 -10.69 4.05
N SER A 160 8.08 -11.16 3.64
CA SER A 160 9.34 -10.84 4.32
C SER A 160 9.62 -9.34 4.33
N LEU A 161 10.57 -8.90 5.16
CA LEU A 161 10.98 -7.49 5.22
C LEU A 161 11.40 -6.92 3.84
N TYR A 162 11.97 -7.79 2.98
CA TYR A 162 12.30 -7.47 1.60
C TYR A 162 11.07 -7.10 0.76
N ALA A 163 9.96 -7.84 0.92
CA ALA A 163 8.69 -7.59 0.24
C ALA A 163 7.88 -6.44 0.87
N LEU A 164 8.05 -6.20 2.17
CA LEU A 164 7.37 -5.13 2.90
C LEU A 164 7.92 -3.74 2.57
N ASP A 165 9.20 -3.63 2.19
CA ASP A 165 9.82 -2.37 1.76
C ASP A 165 9.11 -1.71 0.56
N PRO A 166 8.95 -2.38 -0.61
CA PRO A 166 8.24 -1.79 -1.75
C PRO A 166 6.75 -1.56 -1.46
N LEU A 167 6.12 -2.39 -0.63
CA LEU A 167 4.73 -2.18 -0.21
C LEU A 167 4.58 -0.92 0.64
N ALA A 168 5.45 -0.73 1.63
CA ALA A 168 5.45 0.47 2.47
C ALA A 168 5.74 1.72 1.62
N LEU A 169 6.67 1.61 0.67
CA LEU A 169 7.00 2.68 -0.25
C LEU A 169 5.82 3.01 -1.18
N ALA A 170 5.12 2.03 -1.72
CA ALA A 170 3.93 2.24 -2.55
C ALA A 170 2.81 2.95 -1.75
N ALA A 171 2.59 2.53 -0.50
CA ALA A 171 1.65 3.18 0.40
C ALA A 171 2.06 4.64 0.68
N ALA A 172 3.35 4.91 0.93
CA ALA A 172 3.86 6.26 1.16
C ALA A 172 3.72 7.15 -0.08
N VAL A 173 4.04 6.63 -1.27
CA VAL A 173 3.85 7.35 -2.55
C VAL A 173 2.39 7.68 -2.77
N LEU A 174 1.47 6.75 -2.49
CA LEU A 174 0.04 7.00 -2.59
C LEU A 174 -0.46 8.04 -1.59
N ILE A 175 0.02 8.00 -0.35
CA ILE A 175 -0.31 9.02 0.65
C ILE A 175 0.19 10.38 0.16
N GLY A 176 1.43 10.46 -0.34
CA GLY A 176 1.99 11.66 -0.96
C GLY A 176 1.11 12.19 -2.10
N TRP A 177 0.73 11.33 -3.05
CA TRP A 177 -0.17 11.68 -4.15
C TRP A 177 -1.51 12.22 -3.65
N ASN A 178 -2.13 11.53 -2.68
CA ASN A 178 -3.41 11.93 -2.09
C ASN A 178 -3.32 13.30 -1.37
N THR A 179 -2.17 13.62 -0.77
CA THR A 179 -1.92 14.95 -0.17
C THR A 179 -1.73 16.03 -1.22
N LEU A 180 -1.05 15.74 -2.33
CA LEU A 180 -0.91 16.68 -3.45
C LEU A 180 -2.28 17.03 -4.04
N GLU A 181 -3.12 16.02 -4.30
CA GLU A 181 -4.50 16.24 -4.76
C GLU A 181 -5.29 17.14 -3.78
N PHE A 182 -5.11 16.93 -2.47
CA PHE A 182 -5.78 17.75 -1.45
C PHE A 182 -5.28 19.20 -1.46
N VAL A 183 -3.97 19.43 -1.55
CA VAL A 183 -3.38 20.77 -1.60
C VAL A 183 -3.84 21.52 -2.85
N ILE A 184 -3.83 20.88 -4.02
CA ILE A 184 -4.29 21.48 -5.28
C ILE A 184 -5.76 21.90 -5.15
N SER A 185 -6.64 20.99 -4.70
CA SER A 185 -8.06 21.30 -4.50
C SER A 185 -8.30 22.39 -3.44
N TYR A 186 -7.42 22.54 -2.44
CA TYR A 186 -7.52 23.61 -1.45
C TYR A 186 -7.13 24.98 -2.04
N VAL A 187 -6.05 25.01 -2.82
CA VAL A 187 -5.57 26.22 -3.51
C VAL A 187 -6.62 26.72 -4.52
N GLU A 188 -7.19 25.84 -5.34
CA GLU A 188 -8.23 26.19 -6.32
C GLU A 188 -9.48 26.80 -5.65
N LYS A 189 -9.93 26.22 -4.53
CA LYS A 189 -11.09 26.73 -3.79
C LYS A 189 -10.86 28.14 -3.25
N ASN A 190 -9.67 28.41 -2.72
CA ASN A 190 -9.32 29.73 -2.20
C ASN A 190 -9.14 30.76 -3.32
N LEU A 191 -8.60 30.37 -4.48
CA LEU A 191 -8.50 31.25 -5.65
C LEU A 191 -9.88 31.68 -6.14
N HIS A 192 -10.81 30.72 -6.31
CA HIS A 192 -12.18 31.03 -6.73
C HIS A 192 -12.97 31.86 -5.71
N SER A 193 -12.71 31.73 -4.40
CA SER A 193 -13.35 32.61 -3.41
C SER A 193 -12.86 34.05 -3.53
N ILE A 194 -11.58 34.27 -3.84
CA ILE A 194 -11.00 35.61 -4.02
C ILE A 194 -11.53 36.26 -5.31
N GLU A 195 -11.66 35.50 -6.40
CA GLU A 195 -12.26 36.02 -7.66
C GLU A 195 -13.71 36.47 -7.47
N LYS A 196 -14.52 35.67 -6.77
CA LYS A 196 -15.92 36.02 -6.47
C LYS A 196 -16.07 37.22 -5.54
N GLU A 197 -15.12 37.48 -4.65
CA GLU A 197 -15.11 38.71 -3.85
C GLU A 197 -14.77 39.94 -4.69
N LYS A 198 -13.85 39.81 -5.67
CA LYS A 198 -13.49 40.90 -6.57
C LYS A 198 -14.62 41.30 -7.51
N GLU A 199 -15.36 40.33 -8.06
CA GLU A 199 -16.53 40.60 -8.92
C GLU A 199 -17.70 41.28 -8.19
N LYS A 200 -17.81 41.14 -6.86
CA LYS A 200 -18.84 41.84 -6.06
C LYS A 200 -18.47 43.28 -5.71
N LEU A 201 -17.21 43.67 -5.89
CA LEU A 201 -16.68 45.00 -5.56
C LEU A 201 -16.65 45.95 -6.78
N THR A 202 -16.91 45.44 -7.98
CA THR A 202 -17.07 46.17 -9.25
C THR A 202 -18.52 46.24 -9.67
#